data_AF-A0A495LN14-F1
#
_entry.id   AF-A0A495LN14-F1
#
_cell.length_a   1.000
_cell.length_b   1.000
_cell.length_c   1.000
_cell.angle_alpha   90.00
_cell.angle_beta   90.00
_cell.angle_gamma   90.00
#
_symmetry.space_group_name_H-M   'P 1'
#
loop_
_entity.id
_entity.type
_entity.pdbx_description
1 polymer ?
#
loop_
_entity_poly.entity_id
_entity_poly.type
_entity_poly.pdbx_seq_one_letter_code
_entity_poly.pdbx_strand_id
1 'polypeptide(L)'
;MKLHVLNKVVSLLIILLNLYFLPYTVIQIYTNGGAMGFGLMSLSFTLSINLLLIPAILIFKKRFENSIFILILNSIGFIISSLIFFLLITTPNFE
;
A
#
# COMPACT_ATOMS: atom_id res chain seq x y z
N MET A 1 7.46 -8.64 -22.20
CA MET A 1 8.19 -8.21 -20.99
C MET A 1 8.49 -9.44 -20.13
N LYS A 2 9.70 -9.59 -19.56
CA LYS A 2 10.02 -10.76 -18.74
C LYS A 2 9.28 -10.69 -17.39
N LEU A 3 8.82 -11.84 -16.87
CA LEU A 3 7.98 -11.90 -15.67
C LEU A 3 8.63 -11.23 -14.44
N HIS A 4 9.93 -11.47 -14.21
CA HIS A 4 10.67 -10.81 -13.14
C HIS A 4 10.73 -9.28 -13.26
N VAL A 5 10.72 -8.73 -14.49
CA VAL A 5 10.72 -7.28 -14.68
C VAL A 5 9.37 -6.71 -14.27
N LEU A 6 8.27 -7.35 -14.70
CA LEU A 6 6.92 -6.94 -14.32
C LEU A 6 6.73 -6.98 -12.80
N ASN A 7 7.16 -8.07 -12.18
CA ASN A 7 7.16 -8.27 -10.74
C ASN A 7 7.89 -7.15 -9.99
N LYS A 8 9.08 -6.77 -10.46
CA LYS A 8 9.85 -5.67 -9.88
C LYS A 8 9.15 -4.32 -10.05
N VAL A 9 8.59 -4.05 -11.24
CA VAL A 9 7.87 -2.80 -11.51
C VAL A 9 6.67 -2.64 -10.58
N VAL A 10 5.79 -3.65 -10.48
CA VAL A 10 4.61 -3.60 -9.61
C VAL A 10 5.03 -3.44 -8.13
N SER A 11 6.07 -4.16 -7.71
CA SER A 11 6.56 -4.06 -6.33
C SER A 11 7.16 -2.70 -6.01
N LEU A 12 7.85 -2.08 -6.98
CA LEU A 12 8.40 -0.73 -6.83
C LEU A 12 7.28 0.31 -6.70
N LEU A 13 6.20 0.17 -7.46
CA LEU A 13 5.01 1.02 -7.33
C LEU A 13 4.34 0.89 -5.96
N ILE A 14 4.24 -0.32 -5.40
CA ILE A 14 3.73 -0.53 -4.03
C ILE A 14 4.62 0.15 -3.00
N ILE A 15 5.94 0.02 -3.15
CA ILE A 15 6.90 0.68 -2.25
C ILE A 15 6.73 2.20 -2.30
N LEU A 16 6.54 2.78 -3.50
CA LEU A 16 6.29 4.21 -3.67
C LEU A 16 4.98 4.64 -3.02
N LEU A 17 3.88 3.91 -3.20
CA LEU A 17 2.61 4.20 -2.50
C LEU A 17 2.77 4.14 -0.98
N ASN A 18 3.55 3.19 -0.49
CA ASN A 18 3.80 3.03 0.93
C ASN A 18 4.59 4.19 1.56
N LEU A 19 5.34 4.97 0.78
CA LEU A 19 5.96 6.20 1.28
C LEU A 19 4.92 7.23 1.73
N TYR A 20 3.71 7.20 1.17
CA TYR A 20 2.58 8.01 1.63
C TYR A 20 1.81 7.34 2.76
N PHE A 21 1.50 6.04 2.63
CA PHE A 21 0.66 5.34 3.60
C PHE A 21 1.33 5.15 4.97
N LEU A 22 2.65 4.95 5.03
CA LEU A 22 3.38 4.82 6.29
C LEU A 22 3.22 6.05 7.21
N PRO A 23 3.60 7.28 6.79
CA PRO A 23 3.42 8.45 7.64
C PRO A 23 1.94 8.73 7.92
N TYR A 24 1.05 8.50 6.95
CA TYR A 24 -0.39 8.67 7.14
C TYR A 24 -0.92 7.78 8.29
N THR A 25 -0.58 6.50 8.30
CA THR A 25 -0.99 5.58 9.38
C THR A 25 -0.42 6.01 10.72
N VAL A 26 0.85 6.44 10.79
CA VAL A 26 1.48 6.92 12.03
C VAL A 26 0.76 8.16 12.57
N ILE A 27 0.44 9.12 11.71
CA ILE A 27 -0.31 10.34 12.09
C ILE A 27 -1.69 9.96 12.62
N GLN A 28 -2.39 9.02 11.99
CA GLN A 28 -3.70 8.58 12.46
C GLN A 28 -3.66 7.90 13.83
N ILE A 29 -2.64 7.09 14.11
CA ILE A 29 -2.46 6.50 15.44
C ILE A 29 -2.17 7.59 16.46
N TYR A 30 -1.25 8.50 16.14
CA TYR A 30 -0.84 9.58 17.06
C TYR A 30 -2.00 10.53 17.41
N THR A 31 -2.86 10.82 16.43
CA THR A 31 -4.02 11.70 16.60
C THR A 31 -5.28 10.96 17.10
N ASN A 32 -5.19 9.67 17.44
CA ASN A 32 -6.33 8.81 17.78
C ASN A 32 -7.47 8.87 16.74
N GLY A 33 -7.14 9.03 15.46
CA GLY A 33 -8.09 9.15 14.37
C GLY A 33 -8.79 10.50 14.23
N GLY A 34 -8.29 11.57 14.87
CA GLY A 34 -8.83 12.92 14.73
C GLY A 34 -10.20 13.12 15.36
N ALA A 35 -11.02 13.99 14.78
CA ALA A 35 -12.35 14.32 15.31
C ALA A 35 -13.23 13.06 15.42
N MET A 36 -13.69 12.75 16.64
CA MET A 36 -14.49 11.57 16.98
C MET A 36 -13.85 10.20 16.64
N GLY A 37 -12.55 10.16 16.31
CA GLY A 37 -11.85 8.90 16.01
C GLY A 37 -12.20 8.27 14.65
N PHE A 38 -12.90 8.99 13.76
CA PHE A 38 -13.26 8.46 12.42
C PHE A 38 -12.05 8.03 11.60
N GLY A 39 -10.90 8.67 11.77
CA GLY A 39 -9.64 8.26 11.15
C GLY A 39 -9.24 6.83 11.51
N LEU A 40 -9.60 6.31 12.70
CA LEU A 40 -9.29 4.93 13.08
C LEU A 40 -9.99 3.90 12.17
N MET A 41 -11.11 4.25 11.52
CA MET A 41 -11.74 3.35 10.54
C MET A 41 -10.87 3.16 9.30
N SER A 42 -10.17 4.20 8.85
CA SER A 42 -9.21 4.09 7.75
C SER A 42 -7.92 3.38 8.15
N LEU A 43 -7.67 3.19 9.45
CA LEU A 43 -6.47 2.51 9.94
C LEU A 43 -6.38 1.07 9.46
N SER A 44 -7.49 0.32 9.50
CA SER A 44 -7.54 -1.08 9.05
C SER A 44 -7.13 -1.23 7.58
N PHE A 45 -7.52 -0.27 6.74
CA PHE A 45 -7.17 -0.23 5.33
C PHE A 45 -5.71 0.17 5.14
N THR A 46 -5.24 1.23 5.80
CA THR A 46 -3.87 1.73 5.64
C THR A 46 -2.83 0.77 6.19
N LEU A 47 -3.11 0.08 7.32
CA LEU A 47 -2.29 -1.02 7.83
C LEU A 47 -2.21 -2.19 6.85
N SER A 48 -3.33 -2.58 6.23
CA SER A 48 -3.33 -3.64 5.22
C SER A 48 -2.48 -3.28 4.01
N ILE A 49 -2.49 -2.00 3.59
CA ILE A 49 -1.62 -1.50 2.52
C ILE A 49 -0.14 -1.52 2.95
N ASN A 50 0.15 -1.15 4.20
CA ASN A 50 1.51 -1.24 4.76
C ASN A 50 2.04 -2.68 4.78
N LEU A 51 1.19 -3.67 5.05
CA LEU A 51 1.57 -5.08 5.02
C LEU A 51 1.95 -5.57 3.61
N LEU A 52 1.46 -4.93 2.53
CA LEU A 52 1.86 -5.26 1.16
C LEU A 52 3.34 -4.93 0.86
N LEU A 53 4.05 -4.21 1.74
CA LEU A 53 5.50 -4.06 1.66
C LEU A 53 6.23 -5.40 1.76
N ILE A 54 5.71 -6.36 2.55
CA ILE A 54 6.34 -7.66 2.73
C ILE A 54 6.46 -8.40 1.38
N PRO A 55 5.36 -8.69 0.65
CA PRO A 55 5.44 -9.34 -0.65
C PRO A 55 6.14 -8.47 -1.71
N ALA A 56 6.07 -7.14 -1.63
CA ALA A 56 6.82 -6.24 -2.52
C ALA A 56 8.34 -6.37 -2.34
N ILE A 57 8.84 -6.45 -1.11
CA ILE A 57 10.27 -6.61 -0.82
C ILE A 57 10.75 -8.03 -1.15
N LEU A 58 9.90 -9.04 -0.93
CA LEU A 58 10.24 -10.44 -1.22
C LEU A 58 10.61 -10.66 -2.69
N ILE A 59 10.06 -9.88 -3.63
CA ILE A 59 10.37 -9.98 -5.05
C ILE A 59 11.85 -9.76 -5.40
N PHE A 60 12.58 -9.01 -4.57
CA PHE A 60 14.00 -8.71 -4.78
C PHE A 60 14.90 -9.88 -4.39
N LYS A 61 14.37 -10.91 -3.71
CA LYS A 61 15.09 -12.15 -3.44
C LYS A 61 14.98 -13.09 -4.64
N LYS A 62 16.12 -13.64 -5.10
CA LYS A 62 16.22 -14.58 -6.24
C LYS A 62 15.21 -15.74 -6.20
N ARG A 63 14.85 -16.23 -5.00
CA ARG A 63 13.88 -17.32 -4.81
C ARG A 63 12.45 -16.96 -5.29
N PHE A 64 12.10 -15.67 -5.26
CA PHE A 64 10.73 -15.20 -5.42
C PHE A 64 10.53 -14.32 -6.67
N GLU A 65 11.60 -13.98 -7.38
CA GLU A 65 11.57 -13.03 -8.52
C GLU A 65 10.63 -13.47 -9.66
N ASN A 66 10.46 -14.78 -9.88
CA ASN A 66 9.59 -15.35 -10.92
C ASN A 66 8.28 -15.93 -10.36
N SER A 67 7.90 -15.59 -9.13
CA SER A 67 6.65 -16.08 -8.54
C SER A 67 5.44 -15.37 -9.14
N ILE A 68 4.56 -16.12 -9.80
CA ILE A 68 3.27 -15.63 -10.31
C ILE A 68 2.32 -15.28 -9.15
N PHE A 69 2.39 -16.03 -8.05
CA PHE A 69 1.54 -15.77 -6.89
C PHE A 69 1.81 -14.38 -6.29
N ILE A 70 3.10 -14.01 -6.16
CA ILE A 70 3.46 -12.68 -5.66
C ILE A 70 3.05 -11.59 -6.65
N LEU A 71 3.14 -11.86 -7.96
CA LEU A 71 2.65 -10.92 -8.98
C LEU A 71 1.17 -10.59 -8.78
N ILE A 72 0.33 -11.62 -8.63
CA ILE A 72 -1.12 -11.47 -8.48
C ILE A 72 -1.43 -10.70 -7.19
N LEU A 73 -0.81 -11.09 -6.09
CA LEU A 73 -1.01 -10.46 -4.78
C LEU A 73 -0.60 -8.98 -4.83
N ASN A 74 0.59 -8.67 -5.35
CA ASN A 74 1.07 -7.30 -5.50
C ASN A 74 0.19 -6.51 -6.49
N SER A 75 -0.28 -7.11 -7.58
CA SER A 75 -1.12 -6.41 -8.55
C SER A 75 -2.49 -6.04 -7.97
N ILE A 76 -3.15 -6.97 -7.29
CA ILE A 76 -4.43 -6.71 -6.61
C ILE A 76 -4.22 -5.66 -5.51
N GLY A 77 -3.18 -5.83 -4.70
CA GLY A 77 -2.80 -4.89 -3.65
C GLY A 77 -2.52 -3.49 -4.20
N PHE A 78 -1.84 -3.39 -5.35
CA PHE A 78 -1.54 -2.13 -6.02
C PHE A 78 -2.81 -1.41 -6.52
N ILE A 79 -3.76 -2.14 -7.12
CA ILE A 79 -5.03 -1.57 -7.58
C ILE A 79 -5.83 -1.02 -6.40
N ILE A 80 -5.97 -1.81 -5.33
CA ILE A 80 -6.73 -1.40 -4.14
C ILE A 80 -6.06 -0.22 -3.43
N SER A 81 -4.74 -0.26 -3.25
CA SER A 81 -4.00 0.84 -2.62
C SER A 81 -4.05 2.12 -3.45
N SER A 82 -4.00 2.02 -4.78
CA SER A 82 -4.16 3.18 -5.67
C SER A 82 -5.56 3.78 -5.59
N LEU A 83 -6.61 2.96 -5.51
CA LEU A 83 -7.98 3.44 -5.33
C LEU A 83 -8.16 4.16 -4.00
N ILE A 84 -7.64 3.60 -2.90
CA ILE A 84 -7.69 4.23 -1.58
C ILE A 84 -6.87 5.51 -1.57
N PHE A 85 -5.69 5.51 -2.18
CA PHE A 85 -4.86 6.70 -2.30
C PHE A 85 -5.61 7.81 -3.04
N PHE A 86 -6.20 7.48 -4.19
CA PHE A 86 -7.02 8.40 -4.97
C PHE A 86 -8.20 8.96 -4.15
N LEU A 87 -8.91 8.11 -3.42
CA LEU A 87 -10.01 8.55 -2.55
C LEU A 87 -9.50 9.51 -1.47
N LEU A 88 -8.39 9.20 -0.81
CA LEU A 88 -7.84 10.05 0.25
C LEU A 88 -7.37 11.43 -0.25
N ILE A 89 -6.77 11.52 -1.44
CA ILE A 89 -6.29 12.81 -1.97
C ILE A 89 -7.41 13.65 -2.59
N THR A 90 -8.50 13.03 -3.05
CA THR A 90 -9.63 13.72 -3.70
C THR A 90 -10.76 14.07 -2.72
N THR A 91 -10.82 13.40 -1.58
CA THR A 91 -11.82 13.71 -0.56
C THR A 91 -11.49 15.08 0.04
N PRO A 92 -12.40 16.06 -0.01
CA PRO A 92 -12.16 17.36 0.59
C PRO A 92 -12.00 17.19 2.10
N ASN A 93 -10.96 17.81 2.65
CA ASN A 93 -10.83 17.97 4.09
C ASN A 93 -11.94 18.94 4.52
N PHE A 94 -13.01 18.42 5.11
CA PHE A 94 -13.96 19.25 5.82
C PHE A 94 -13.27 19.70 7.10
N GLU A 95 -12.72 20.92 7.08
CA GLU A 95 -12.30 21.66 8.28
C GLU A 95 -13.48 21.93 9.21
#